data_AF-A0A519M7I5-F1
#
_entry.id   AF-A0A519M7I5-F1
#
_cell.length_a   1.000
_cell.length_b   1.000
_cell.length_c   1.000
_cell.angle_alpha   90.00
_cell.angle_beta   90.00
_cell.angle_gamma   90.00
#
_symmetry.space_group_name_H-M   'P 1'
#
loop_
_entity.id
_entity.type
_entity.pdbx_description
1 polymer ?
#
loop_
_entity_poly.entity_id
_entity_poly.type
_entity_poly.pdbx_seq_one_letter_code
_entity_poly.pdbx_strand_id
1 'polypeptide(L)' 'MKAPPRLQSLVEEGLIDTVVRQLMSGKEAMVYVVRCGDETRCAKIYKEANHRSFRQAVDYTENRKVKN' A
#
# COMPACT_ATOMS: atom_id res chain seq x y z
N MET A 1 13.97 3.53 9.36
CA MET A 1 13.47 4.34 8.21
C MET A 1 12.37 5.25 8.74
N LYS A 2 12.25 6.50 8.29
CA LYS A 2 11.08 7.33 8.63
C LYS A 2 9.85 6.71 7.97
N ALA A 3 8.83 6.36 8.75
CA ALA A 3 7.61 5.77 8.20
C ALA A 3 6.93 6.77 7.25
N PRO A 4 6.38 6.32 6.11
CA PRO A 4 5.52 7.16 5.27
C PRO A 4 4.34 7.70 6.09
N PRO A 5 3.82 8.91 5.82
CA PRO A 5 2.74 9.51 6.61
C PRO A 5 1.52 8.60 6.80
N ARG A 6 1.14 7.83 5.78
CA ARG A 6 0.01 6.88 5.85
C ARG A 6 0.24 5.67 6.75
N LEU A 7 1.50 5.31 7.03
CA LEU A 7 1.83 4.24 7.99
C LEU A 7 2.13 4.79 9.38
N GLN A 8 2.46 6.08 9.49
CA GLN A 8 2.76 6.71 10.77
C GLN A 8 1.57 6.61 11.75
N SER A 9 0.35 6.91 11.30
CA SER A 9 -0.85 6.75 12.14
C SER A 9 -1.08 5.30 12.58
N LEU A 10 -0.77 4.32 11.73
CA LEU A 10 -0.90 2.90 12.10
C LEU A 10 0.14 2.46 13.13
N VAL A 11 1.32 3.10 13.14
CA VAL A 11 2.33 2.91 14.18
C VAL A 11 1.86 3.53 15.49
N GLU A 12 1.33 4.75 15.44
CA GLU A 12 0.84 5.49 16.62
C GLU A 12 -0.36 4.81 17.29
N GLU A 13 -1.25 4.19 16.50
CA GLU A 13 -2.39 3.41 16.99
C GLU A 13 -2.00 1.99 17.42
N GLY A 14 -0.73 1.58 17.25
CA GLY A 14 -0.24 0.25 17.64
C GLY A 14 -0.71 -0.90 16.74
N LEU A 15 -1.24 -0.62 15.55
CA LEU A 15 -1.65 -1.65 14.58
C LEU A 15 -0.44 -2.32 13.91
N ILE A 16 0.66 -1.59 13.76
CA ILE A 16 1.96 -2.09 13.34
C ILE A 16 3.03 -1.49 14.26
N ASP A 17 4.13 -2.18 14.52
CA ASP A 17 5.17 -1.65 15.43
C ASP A 17 6.12 -0.71 14.68
N THR A 18 6.52 -1.10 13.48
CA THR A 18 7.50 -0.32 12.71
C THR A 18 7.52 -0.67 11.23
N VAL A 19 8.02 0.29 10.44
CA VAL A 19 8.35 0.11 9.02
C VAL A 19 9.83 -0.25 8.91
N VAL A 20 10.10 -1.46 8.44
CA VAL A 20 11.46 -1.98 8.30
C VAL A 20 12.14 -1.38 7.07
N ARG A 21 11.53 -1.57 5.90
CA ARG A 21 12.04 -1.08 4.61
C ARG A 21 10.94 -1.02 3.56
N GLN A 22 11.17 -0.23 2.52
CA GLN A 22 10.42 -0.36 1.28
C GLN A 22 10.80 -1.68 0.59
N LEU A 23 9.80 -2.43 0.13
CA LEU A 23 10.01 -3.66 -0.63
C LEU A 23 10.07 -3.38 -2.13
N MET A 24 9.03 -2.75 -2.67
CA MET A 24 8.91 -2.42 -4.09
C MET A 24 7.91 -1.29 -4.33
N SER A 25 7.99 -0.65 -5.49
CA SER A 25 7.00 0.32 -5.98
C SER A 25 6.44 -0.17 -7.30
N GLY A 26 5.11 -0.22 -7.41
CA GLY A 26 4.40 -0.61 -8.61
C GLY A 26 3.61 0.56 -9.22
N LYS A 27 2.85 0.27 -10.29
CA LYS A 27 1.96 1.25 -10.95
C LYS A 27 0.88 1.75 -10.00
N GLU A 28 0.31 0.84 -9.21
CA GLU A 28 -0.88 1.12 -8.39
C GLU A 28 -0.56 1.45 -6.93
N ALA A 29 0.54 0.91 -6.41
CA ALA A 29 0.80 0.91 -4.98
C ALA A 29 2.30 0.86 -4.66
N MET A 30 2.65 1.28 -3.46
CA MET A 30 3.94 1.04 -2.83
C MET A 30 3.79 -0.04 -1.77
N VAL A 31 4.77 -0.94 -1.69
CA VAL A 31 4.77 -2.04 -0.72
C VAL A 31 5.95 -1.89 0.22
N TYR A 32 5.68 -2.02 1.51
CA TYR A 32 6.65 -1.94 2.60
C TYR A 32 6.64 -3.23 3.41
N VAL A 33 7.79 -3.57 3.98
CA VAL A 33 7.91 -4.61 5.01
C VAL A 33 7.70 -3.95 6.37
N VAL A 34 6.79 -4.50 7.18
CA VAL A 34 6.43 -4.01 8.51
C VAL A 34 6.54 -5.12 9.56
N ARG A 35 6.65 -4.74 10.82
CA ARG A 35 6.56 -5.65 11.98
C ARG A 35 5.24 -5.48 12.72
N CYS A 36 4.70 -6.61 13.16
CA CYS A 36 3.51 -6.72 14.00
C CYS A 36 3.77 -7.81 15.06
N GLY A 37 4.20 -7.42 16.25
CA GLY A 37 4.82 -8.31 17.22
C GLY A 37 5.97 -9.11 16.59
N ASP A 38 5.90 -10.42 16.69
CA ASP A 38 6.91 -11.33 16.15
C ASP A 38 6.79 -11.55 14.64
N GLU A 39 5.68 -11.11 14.03
CA GLU A 39 5.41 -11.37 12.62
C GLU A 39 5.98 -10.29 11.69
N THR A 40 6.47 -10.74 10.54
CA THR A 40 6.79 -9.87 9.40
C THR A 40 5.63 -9.87 8.43
N ARG A 41 5.08 -8.69 8.14
CA ARG A 41 3.95 -8.52 7.21
C ARG A 41 4.28 -7.49 6.13
N CYS A 42 3.41 -7.39 5.12
CA CYS A 42 3.50 -6.38 4.08
C CYS A 42 2.42 -5.31 4.26
N ALA A 43 2.81 -4.04 4.16
CA ALA A 43 1.89 -2.92 4.06
C ALA A 43 1.82 -2.42 2.62
N LYS A 44 0.64 -2.52 1.99
CA LYS A 44 0.38 -2.05 0.61
C LYS A 44 -0.38 -0.73 0.65
N ILE A 45 0.27 0.34 0.20
CA ILE A 45 -0.31 1.68 0.12
C ILE A 45 -0.66 1.97 -1.33
N TYR A 46 -1.95 2.08 -1.65
CA TYR A 46 -2.39 2.51 -2.97
C TYR A 46 -2.00 3.96 -3.23
N LYS A 47 -1.51 4.23 -4.44
CA LYS A 47 -1.28 5.57 -4.95
C LYS A 47 -2.64 6.22 -5.26
N GLU A 48 -2.68 7.55 -5.13
CA GLU A 48 -3.79 8.36 -5.62
C GLU A 48 -4.07 8.05 -7.09
N ALA A 49 -5.33 8.03 -7.50
CA ALA A 49 -5.73 7.58 -8.84
C ALA A 49 -4.99 8.33 -9.96
N ASN A 50 -4.79 9.64 -9.78
CA ASN A 50 -4.05 10.51 -10.68
C ASN A 50 -2.53 10.24 -10.74
N HIS A 51 -1.97 9.54 -9.76
CA HIS A 51 -0.55 9.20 -9.67
C HIS A 51 -0.27 7.73 -10.06
N ARG A 52 -1.29 7.02 -10.55
CA ARG A 52 -1.13 5.66 -11.07
C ARG A 52 -0.72 5.71 -12.53
N SER A 53 0.51 5.28 -12.82
CA SER A 53 1.04 5.23 -14.19
C SER A 53 0.62 3.96 -14.90
N PHE A 54 -0.65 3.91 -15.31
CA PHE A 54 -1.13 2.90 -16.25
C PHE A 54 -0.74 3.31 -17.66
N ARG A 55 0.15 2.54 -18.31
CA ARG A 55 0.46 2.72 -19.75
C ARG A 55 -0.78 2.57 -20.65
N GLN A 56 -1.87 1.98 -20.14
CA GLN A 56 -3.17 1.85 -20.79
C GLN A 56 -4.25 2.07 -19.72
N ALA A 57 -4.66 3.32 -19.50
CA ALA A 57 -5.62 3.70 -18.45
C ALA A 57 -7.08 3.36 -18.79
N VAL A 58 -7.35 2.93 -20.03
CA VAL A 58 -8.72 2.83 -20.59
C VAL A 58 -9.44 1.54 -20.15
N ASP A 59 -8.71 0.49 -19.77
CA ASP A 59 -9.32 -0.81 -19.41
C ASP A 59 -9.41 -1.07 -17.89
N TYR A 60 -9.01 -0.11 -17.05
CA TYR A 60 -9.05 -0.25 -15.59
C TYR A 60 -10.26 0.47 -14.97
N THR A 61 -11.44 0.20 -15.53
CA THR A 61 -12.66 0.25 -14.71
C THR A 61 -12.65 -1.01 -13.85
N GLU A 62 -12.81 -0.86 -12.54
CA GLU A 62 -12.97 -1.98 -11.60
C GLU A 62 -13.91 -3.01 -12.19
N ASN A 63 -13.36 -4.15 -12.60
CA ASN A 63 -14.07 -5.21 -13.29
C ASN A 63 -14.93 -6.02 -12.30
N ARG A 64 -15.73 -5.34 -11.47
CA ARG A 64 -16.91 -5.90 -10.81
C ARG A 64 -18.14 -5.46 -11.61
N LYS A 65 -18.30 -6.04 -12.79
CA LYS A 65 -19.67 -6.26 -13.27
C LYS A 65 -20.25 -7.40 -12.43
N VAL A 66 -20.81 -7.06 -11.27
CA VAL A 66 -21.75 -7.95 -10.58
C VAL A 66 -22.95 -8.05 -11.51
N LYS A 67 -23.10 -9.18 -12.22
CA LYS A 67 -24.35 -9.49 -12.89
C LYS A 67 -25.32 -9.92 -11.78
N ASN A 68 -26.36 -9.11 -11.56
CA ASN A 68 -27.59 -9.57 -10.91
C ASN A 68 -28.31 -10.58 -11.80
#